data_AF-A0A957KIW3-F1
#
_entry.id   AF-A0A957KIW3-F1
#
_cell.length_a   1.000
_cell.length_b   1.000
_cell.length_c   1.000
_cell.angle_alpha   90.00
_cell.angle_beta   90.00
_cell.angle_gamma   90.00
#
_symmetry.space_group_name_H-M   'P 1'
#
loop_
_entity.id
_entity.type
_entity.pdbx_description
1 polymer ?
#
loop_
_entity_poly.entity_id
_entity_poly.type
_entity_poly.pdbx_seq_one_letter_code
_entity_poly.pdbx_strand_id
1 'polypeptide(L)'
;TASPAPALTPSATFAAVAVATPVEHRPVATSVATATELPAPPSLPTDTPVPAETVVMADDGTPVPTATQTALPTETATATPAGPQAVNGIPFADFVDISPEVAANIQAIYAAGQNLGRNPYRLSRLGDSTIMKPNFMSYFDEGKYDLGEYGYLQPVIDQFTGSFQRVGVAARVGLHAWGVLDPFWSYKQWCNEDEHMLDCEFRYNNPVILFIRLGTNDGSDSFEANLRKVVAYTISQGVIPILGTKPDRFEGDDSNNDAIRQAAADYLVPLWDFDLVASTIPGKGLDEDNVHLLVRYEPHDFNDPETFMSGHAIQDLTALIVLNDVWRLVNPPATE
;
A
#
# COMPACT_ATOMS: atom_id res chain seq x y z
N THR A 1 -21.17 -51.63 -51.74
CA THR A 1 -22.60 -51.23 -51.68
C THR A 1 -22.72 -50.10 -50.69
N ALA A 2 -22.53 -48.88 -51.17
CA ALA A 2 -22.55 -47.65 -50.37
C ALA A 2 -23.98 -47.12 -50.29
N SER A 3 -24.46 -46.86 -49.07
CA SER A 3 -25.77 -46.23 -48.82
C SER A 3 -25.61 -44.71 -48.80
N PRO A 4 -26.54 -43.93 -49.40
CA PRO A 4 -26.38 -42.50 -49.59
C PRO A 4 -26.93 -41.68 -48.42
N ALA A 5 -26.28 -40.54 -48.16
CA ALA A 5 -26.76 -39.48 -47.27
C ALA A 5 -27.90 -38.69 -47.94
N PRO A 6 -28.93 -38.23 -47.20
CA PRO A 6 -29.94 -37.34 -47.76
C PRO A 6 -29.49 -35.88 -47.64
N ALA A 7 -29.52 -35.19 -48.79
CA ALA A 7 -29.49 -33.75 -48.88
C ALA A 7 -30.90 -33.20 -48.61
N LEU A 8 -30.99 -32.11 -47.82
CA LEU A 8 -32.17 -31.26 -47.79
C LEU A 8 -31.75 -29.79 -47.94
N THR A 9 -32.47 -29.16 -48.87
CA THR A 9 -32.33 -27.86 -49.50
C THR A 9 -32.74 -26.68 -48.61
N PRO A 10 -32.34 -25.44 -48.96
CA PRO A 10 -32.46 -24.27 -48.10
C PRO A 10 -33.84 -23.62 -48.19
N SER A 11 -34.29 -23.00 -47.10
CA SER A 11 -35.37 -22.02 -47.13
C SER A 11 -34.89 -20.74 -46.45
N ALA A 12 -34.86 -19.68 -47.23
CA ALA A 12 -34.54 -18.33 -46.82
C ALA A 12 -35.80 -17.62 -46.32
N THR A 13 -35.70 -16.95 -45.18
CA THR A 13 -36.55 -15.81 -44.87
C THR A 13 -35.68 -14.75 -44.19
N PHE A 14 -35.38 -13.69 -44.94
CA PHE A 14 -34.74 -12.48 -44.43
C PHE A 14 -35.74 -11.72 -43.55
N ALA A 15 -35.38 -11.49 -42.30
CA ALA A 15 -35.99 -10.45 -41.48
C ALA A 15 -34.94 -9.36 -41.26
N ALA A 16 -35.13 -8.23 -41.93
CA ALA A 16 -34.35 -7.02 -41.72
C ALA A 16 -34.80 -6.36 -40.41
N VAL A 17 -33.85 -6.10 -39.50
CA VAL A 17 -34.08 -5.25 -38.32
C VAL A 17 -33.11 -4.06 -38.36
N ALA A 18 -33.75 -2.90 -38.49
CA ALA A 18 -33.37 -1.51 -38.25
C ALA A 18 -31.88 -1.15 -38.03
N VAL A 19 -31.39 -0.36 -38.99
CA VAL A 19 -30.22 0.52 -38.87
C VAL A 19 -30.53 1.60 -37.82
N ALA A 20 -29.72 1.66 -36.76
CA ALA A 20 -29.77 2.76 -35.79
C ALA A 20 -29.27 4.06 -36.43
N THR A 21 -30.02 5.14 -36.21
CA THR A 21 -29.76 6.49 -36.72
C THR A 21 -28.53 7.15 -36.07
N PRO A 22 -27.82 8.06 -36.76
CA PRO A 22 -26.68 8.77 -36.18
C PRO A 22 -27.16 9.80 -35.16
N VAL A 23 -26.54 9.81 -33.97
CA VAL A 23 -26.78 10.81 -32.92
C VAL A 23 -26.09 12.12 -33.30
N GLU A 24 -26.90 13.14 -33.51
CA GLU A 24 -26.51 14.51 -33.81
C GLU A 24 -25.71 15.12 -32.65
N HIS A 25 -24.46 15.53 -32.91
CA HIS A 25 -23.61 16.20 -31.93
C HIS A 25 -24.04 17.66 -31.74
N ARG A 26 -24.53 18.00 -30.55
CA ARG A 26 -24.70 19.40 -30.12
C ARG A 26 -23.33 19.96 -29.70
N PRO A 27 -22.96 21.18 -30.11
CA PRO A 27 -21.71 21.79 -29.67
C PRO A 27 -21.83 22.20 -28.21
N VAL A 28 -20.93 21.70 -27.36
CA VAL A 28 -20.75 22.19 -25.99
C VAL A 28 -19.93 23.47 -26.05
N ALA A 29 -20.47 24.54 -25.47
CA ALA A 29 -19.85 25.85 -25.43
C ALA A 29 -18.55 25.82 -24.61
N THR A 30 -17.47 26.32 -25.20
CA THR A 30 -16.16 26.51 -24.58
C THR A 30 -16.24 27.63 -23.54
N SER A 31 -16.20 27.26 -22.26
CA SER A 31 -15.96 28.20 -21.17
C SER A 31 -14.45 28.43 -21.05
N VAL A 32 -14.00 29.63 -21.40
CA VAL A 32 -12.64 30.11 -21.15
C VAL A 32 -12.55 30.47 -19.67
N ALA A 33 -11.85 29.67 -18.89
CA ALA A 33 -11.49 30.01 -17.52
C ALA A 33 -10.31 30.99 -17.54
N THR A 34 -10.54 32.19 -17.03
CA THR A 34 -9.56 33.25 -16.85
C THR A 34 -8.47 32.79 -15.88
N ALA A 35 -7.21 32.88 -16.30
CA ALA A 35 -6.05 32.62 -15.47
C ALA A 35 -6.05 33.57 -14.26
N THR A 36 -6.10 33.00 -13.06
CA THR A 36 -5.90 33.76 -11.81
C THR A 36 -4.41 33.72 -11.49
N GLU A 37 -3.82 34.90 -11.34
CA GLU A 37 -2.41 35.17 -11.09
C GLU A 37 -1.97 34.56 -9.73
N LEU A 38 -0.87 33.80 -9.74
CA LEU A 38 -0.27 33.21 -8.53
C LEU A 38 0.46 34.32 -7.73
N PRO A 39 0.29 34.41 -6.39
CA PRO A 39 1.07 35.34 -5.58
C PRO A 39 2.53 34.88 -5.45
N ALA A 40 3.44 35.87 -5.43
CA ALA A 40 4.88 35.68 -5.30
C ALA A 40 5.27 35.04 -3.94
N PRO A 41 6.36 34.25 -3.88
CA PRO A 41 6.83 33.64 -2.64
C PRO A 41 7.44 34.68 -1.68
N PRO A 42 7.30 34.49 -0.35
CA PRO A 42 7.93 35.36 0.64
C PRO A 42 9.45 35.13 0.69
N SER A 43 10.20 36.23 0.84
CA SER A 43 11.64 36.25 1.00
C SER A 43 12.07 35.78 2.39
N LEU A 44 13.03 34.84 2.44
CA LEU A 44 13.67 34.33 3.66
C LEU A 44 14.54 35.42 4.34
N PRO A 45 14.53 35.53 5.68
CA PRO A 45 15.46 36.38 6.41
C PRO A 45 16.86 35.75 6.48
N THR A 46 17.87 36.59 6.26
CA THR A 46 19.30 36.26 6.35
C THR A 46 19.74 36.14 7.81
N ASP A 47 20.18 34.95 8.23
CA ASP A 47 20.79 34.73 9.54
C ASP A 47 22.21 35.31 9.60
N THR A 48 22.44 36.15 10.62
CA THR A 48 23.75 36.68 10.99
C THR A 48 24.35 35.80 12.10
N PRO A 49 25.58 35.29 11.97
CA PRO A 49 26.16 34.44 13.01
C PRO A 49 26.64 35.25 14.22
N VAL A 50 26.28 34.79 15.42
CA VAL A 50 26.80 35.27 16.72
C VAL A 50 28.02 34.41 17.10
N PRO A 51 29.10 34.98 17.70
CA PRO A 51 30.32 34.23 17.99
C PRO A 51 30.18 33.34 19.23
N ALA A 52 30.83 32.18 19.18
CA ALA A 52 30.97 31.20 20.25
C ALA A 52 31.80 31.73 21.42
N GLU A 53 31.31 31.51 22.64
CA GLU A 53 32.04 31.78 23.88
C GLU A 53 32.72 30.50 24.38
N THR A 54 34.05 30.54 24.42
CA THR A 54 34.95 29.53 24.98
C THR A 54 34.79 29.41 26.49
N VAL A 55 34.42 28.22 26.98
CA VAL A 55 34.49 27.88 28.41
C VAL A 55 35.78 27.12 28.68
N VAL A 56 36.51 27.63 29.67
CA VAL A 56 37.84 27.21 30.11
C VAL A 56 37.72 25.97 30.99
N MET A 57 38.52 24.94 30.70
CA MET A 57 38.72 23.76 31.55
C MET A 57 39.50 24.15 32.81
N ALA A 58 38.96 23.81 33.99
CA ALA A 58 39.71 23.79 35.24
C ALA A 58 39.65 22.37 35.82
N ASP A 59 40.82 21.75 35.77
CA ASP A 59 41.20 20.48 36.40
C ASP A 59 41.56 20.77 37.86
N ASP A 60 40.89 20.13 38.82
CA ASP A 60 41.44 19.95 40.15
C ASP A 60 41.03 18.59 40.70
N GLY A 61 42.05 17.76 40.91
CA GLY A 61 41.93 16.36 41.25
C GLY A 61 41.73 16.13 42.74
N THR A 62 40.82 15.23 43.09
CA THR A 62 40.89 14.49 44.36
C THR A 62 40.25 13.11 44.17
N PRO A 63 40.97 11.99 44.44
CA PRO A 63 40.40 10.66 44.27
C PRO A 63 39.53 10.30 45.47
N VAL A 64 38.23 10.09 45.23
CA VAL A 64 37.28 9.50 46.19
C VAL A 64 37.31 7.97 46.00
N PRO A 65 37.28 7.15 47.08
CA PRO A 65 37.40 5.70 46.95
C PRO A 65 36.20 5.11 46.21
N THR A 66 36.49 4.32 45.18
CA THR A 66 35.50 3.56 44.39
C THR A 66 34.85 2.48 45.25
N ALA A 67 33.58 2.68 45.60
CA ALA A 67 32.73 1.58 46.05
C ALA A 67 32.38 0.72 44.84
N THR A 68 32.79 -0.55 44.85
CA THR A 68 32.35 -1.55 43.87
C THR A 68 30.86 -1.78 44.06
N GLN A 69 30.05 -1.12 43.23
CA GLN A 69 28.62 -1.36 43.17
C GLN A 69 28.40 -2.64 42.34
N THR A 70 28.00 -3.71 43.02
CA THR A 70 27.49 -4.92 42.36
C THR A 70 26.29 -4.52 41.51
N ALA A 71 26.42 -4.59 40.18
CA ALA A 71 25.32 -4.35 39.26
C ALA A 71 24.23 -5.40 39.51
N LEU A 72 23.08 -4.97 40.01
CA LEU A 72 21.86 -5.76 40.03
C LEU A 72 21.40 -5.94 38.58
N PRO A 73 20.85 -7.10 38.17
CA PRO A 73 20.31 -7.25 36.82
C PRO A 73 19.23 -6.19 36.60
N THR A 74 19.46 -5.30 35.63
CA THR A 74 18.40 -4.42 35.12
C THR A 74 17.39 -5.33 34.44
N GLU A 75 16.27 -5.62 35.09
CA GLU A 75 15.09 -6.14 34.41
C GLU A 75 14.70 -5.11 33.34
N THR A 76 14.90 -5.46 32.08
CA THR A 76 14.37 -4.68 30.95
C THR A 76 12.86 -4.63 31.11
N ALA A 77 12.33 -3.46 31.47
CA ALA A 77 10.89 -3.24 31.51
C ALA A 77 10.35 -3.46 30.09
N THR A 78 9.69 -4.59 29.87
CA THR A 78 8.94 -4.82 28.64
C THR A 78 7.78 -3.82 28.62
N ALA A 79 7.82 -2.86 27.69
CA ALA A 79 6.74 -1.90 27.54
C ALA A 79 5.41 -2.63 27.27
N THR A 80 4.37 -2.29 28.03
CA THR A 80 3.01 -2.78 27.77
C THR A 80 2.57 -2.32 26.38
N PRO A 81 2.02 -3.20 25.53
CA PRO A 81 1.52 -2.79 24.21
C PRO A 81 0.46 -1.70 24.32
N ALA A 82 0.46 -0.75 23.38
CA ALA A 82 -0.41 0.43 23.39
C ALA A 82 -1.86 0.16 22.94
N GLY A 83 -2.25 -1.11 22.74
CA GLY A 83 -3.56 -1.52 22.26
C GLY A 83 -3.65 -3.03 22.03
N PRO A 84 -4.71 -3.52 21.38
CA PRO A 84 -4.85 -4.92 20.99
C PRO A 84 -3.64 -5.41 20.22
N GLN A 85 -3.32 -6.69 20.35
CA GLN A 85 -2.21 -7.36 19.65
C GLN A 85 -2.68 -8.49 18.74
N ALA A 86 -3.99 -8.52 18.47
CA ALA A 86 -4.63 -9.46 17.59
C ALA A 86 -5.84 -8.81 16.93
N VAL A 87 -6.15 -9.21 15.69
CA VAL A 87 -7.40 -8.88 15.00
C VAL A 87 -8.17 -10.19 14.79
N ASN A 88 -9.44 -10.25 15.22
CA ASN A 88 -10.26 -11.46 15.11
C ASN A 88 -9.61 -12.73 15.70
N GLY A 89 -8.80 -12.56 16.76
CA GLY A 89 -8.08 -13.66 17.39
C GLY A 89 -6.81 -14.11 16.67
N ILE A 90 -6.45 -13.49 15.53
CA ILE A 90 -5.16 -13.70 14.87
C ILE A 90 -4.14 -12.70 15.44
N PRO A 91 -3.09 -13.15 16.13
CA PRO A 91 -2.00 -12.29 16.60
C PRO A 91 -1.36 -11.49 15.46
N PHE A 92 -0.92 -10.26 15.74
CA PHE A 92 -0.23 -9.42 14.74
C PHE A 92 1.00 -10.13 14.17
N ALA A 93 1.77 -10.80 15.01
CA ALA A 93 2.97 -11.53 14.60
C ALA A 93 2.70 -12.67 13.59
N ASP A 94 1.45 -13.11 13.44
CA ASP A 94 1.08 -14.17 12.50
C ASP A 94 0.75 -13.61 11.10
N PHE A 95 0.36 -12.33 10.98
CA PHE A 95 0.04 -11.70 9.69
C PHE A 95 0.92 -10.50 9.32
N VAL A 96 1.81 -10.07 10.22
CA VAL A 96 2.80 -9.01 10.00
C VAL A 96 4.19 -9.63 10.11
N ASP A 97 4.85 -9.88 8.97
CA ASP A 97 6.25 -10.30 8.99
C ASP A 97 7.17 -9.09 8.89
N ILE A 98 7.73 -8.73 10.05
CA ILE A 98 8.81 -7.76 10.20
C ILE A 98 9.85 -8.38 11.15
N SER A 99 10.38 -9.55 10.74
CA SER A 99 11.55 -10.16 11.40
C SER A 99 12.74 -9.20 11.53
N PRO A 100 13.72 -9.46 12.41
CA PRO A 100 14.90 -8.59 12.57
C PRO A 100 15.65 -8.31 11.25
N GLU A 101 15.74 -9.30 10.38
CA GLU A 101 16.35 -9.20 9.06
C GLU A 101 15.53 -8.31 8.13
N VAL A 102 14.20 -8.45 8.12
CA VAL A 102 13.28 -7.57 7.40
C VAL A 102 13.39 -6.14 7.92
N ALA A 103 13.41 -5.94 9.25
CA ALA A 103 13.56 -4.63 9.87
C ALA A 103 14.85 -3.93 9.47
N ALA A 104 15.98 -4.65 9.48
CA ALA A 104 17.26 -4.12 9.03
C ALA A 104 17.23 -3.72 7.55
N ASN A 105 16.57 -4.51 6.70
CA ASN A 105 16.46 -4.20 5.28
C ASN A 105 15.52 -3.01 5.01
N ILE A 106 14.40 -2.88 5.74
CA ILE A 106 13.52 -1.69 5.68
C ILE A 106 14.34 -0.42 5.95
N GLN A 107 15.16 -0.42 7.00
CA GLN A 107 16.01 0.73 7.35
C GLN A 107 17.04 1.03 6.26
N ALA A 108 17.63 0.00 5.64
CA ALA A 108 18.57 0.17 4.52
C ALA A 108 17.89 0.77 3.28
N ILE A 109 16.70 0.28 2.91
CA ILE A 109 15.91 0.79 1.79
C ILE A 109 15.51 2.24 2.06
N TYR A 110 15.06 2.56 3.28
CA TYR A 110 14.71 3.92 3.67
C TYR A 110 15.91 4.86 3.55
N ALA A 111 17.08 4.49 4.08
CA ALA A 111 18.29 5.30 3.98
C ALA A 111 18.70 5.56 2.52
N ALA A 112 18.59 4.55 1.65
CA ALA A 112 18.80 4.72 0.21
C ALA A 112 17.74 5.66 -0.41
N GLY A 113 16.47 5.50 -0.04
CA GLY A 113 15.37 6.36 -0.46
C GLY A 113 15.58 7.82 -0.09
N GLN A 114 16.09 8.09 1.10
CA GLN A 114 16.41 9.47 1.51
C GLN A 114 17.53 10.09 0.68
N ASN A 115 18.53 9.30 0.30
CA ASN A 115 19.58 9.76 -0.64
C ASN A 115 19.02 10.02 -2.06
N LEU A 116 17.94 9.32 -2.44
CA LEU A 116 17.23 9.52 -3.70
C LEU A 116 16.14 10.61 -3.62
N GLY A 117 15.97 11.24 -2.45
CA GLY A 117 14.99 12.30 -2.23
C GLY A 117 13.54 11.83 -2.15
N ARG A 118 13.28 10.59 -1.72
CA ARG A 118 11.91 10.10 -1.46
C ARG A 118 11.22 10.94 -0.40
N ASN A 119 9.92 11.17 -0.56
CA ASN A 119 9.16 12.00 0.37
C ASN A 119 8.68 11.15 1.56
N PRO A 120 9.15 11.41 2.79
CA PRO A 120 8.79 10.61 3.96
C PRO A 120 7.31 10.72 4.37
N TYR A 121 6.56 11.68 3.81
CA TYR A 121 5.14 11.91 4.06
C TYR A 121 4.23 11.33 2.96
N ARG A 122 4.78 10.54 2.03
CA ARG A 122 4.03 9.99 0.90
C ARG A 122 4.10 8.48 0.87
N LEU A 123 2.94 7.85 0.70
CA LEU A 123 2.85 6.45 0.32
C LEU A 123 2.06 6.32 -0.99
N SER A 124 2.29 5.21 -1.69
CA SER A 124 1.55 4.84 -2.89
C SER A 124 1.02 3.41 -2.76
N ARG A 125 0.23 3.00 -3.75
CA ARG A 125 -0.26 1.64 -3.92
C ARG A 125 -0.02 1.17 -5.36
N LEU A 126 0.28 -0.11 -5.52
CA LEU A 126 0.42 -0.82 -6.78
C LEU A 126 -0.48 -2.05 -6.76
N GLY A 127 -1.41 -2.15 -7.71
CA GLY A 127 -2.30 -3.30 -7.77
C GLY A 127 -3.42 -3.18 -8.78
N ASP A 128 -4.33 -4.14 -8.74
CA ASP A 128 -5.53 -4.14 -9.56
C ASP A 128 -6.72 -3.45 -8.88
N SER A 129 -7.94 -3.70 -9.38
CA SER A 129 -9.18 -3.14 -8.84
C SER A 129 -9.41 -3.42 -7.35
N THR A 130 -8.76 -4.44 -6.78
CA THR A 130 -8.93 -4.81 -5.38
C THR A 130 -8.36 -3.77 -4.42
N ILE A 131 -7.33 -3.00 -4.80
CA ILE A 131 -6.74 -1.95 -3.94
C ILE A 131 -6.94 -0.52 -4.47
N MET A 132 -7.75 -0.36 -5.51
CA MET A 132 -8.03 0.96 -6.06
C MET A 132 -8.88 1.78 -5.11
N LYS A 133 -8.70 3.10 -5.17
CA LYS A 133 -9.67 4.05 -4.60
C LYS A 133 -11.07 3.76 -5.18
N PRO A 134 -12.14 3.76 -4.37
CA PRO A 134 -12.20 4.15 -2.95
C PRO A 134 -12.07 2.98 -1.96
N ASN A 135 -11.71 1.78 -2.41
CA ASN A 135 -11.91 0.53 -1.66
C ASN A 135 -10.69 0.07 -0.85
N PHE A 136 -9.65 0.91 -0.72
CA PHE A 136 -8.46 0.59 0.08
C PHE A 136 -7.94 1.83 0.79
N MET A 137 -7.97 1.81 2.12
CA MET A 137 -7.48 2.82 3.06
C MET A 137 -8.09 4.23 2.92
N SER A 138 -8.95 4.41 1.93
CA SER A 138 -9.50 5.67 1.49
C SER A 138 -10.23 6.41 2.62
N TYR A 139 -10.84 5.68 3.56
CA TYR A 139 -11.61 6.27 4.66
C TYR A 139 -10.75 7.09 5.63
N PHE A 140 -9.44 6.83 5.71
CA PHE A 140 -8.54 7.56 6.61
C PHE A 140 -8.35 9.03 6.22
N ASP A 141 -8.40 9.36 4.93
CA ASP A 141 -8.38 10.75 4.45
C ASP A 141 -9.79 11.39 4.42
N GLU A 142 -10.85 10.59 4.44
CA GLU A 142 -12.24 11.07 4.47
C GLU A 142 -12.75 11.34 5.90
N GLY A 143 -12.00 10.93 6.93
CA GLY A 143 -12.44 10.99 8.32
C GLY A 143 -13.60 10.02 8.62
N LYS A 144 -13.74 8.96 7.83
CA LYS A 144 -14.81 7.95 7.98
C LYS A 144 -14.35 6.75 8.79
N TYR A 145 -13.81 6.99 9.98
CA TYR A 145 -13.35 5.95 10.88
C TYR A 145 -13.42 6.39 12.35
N ASP A 146 -13.53 5.42 13.25
CA ASP A 146 -13.25 5.53 14.68
C ASP A 146 -12.32 4.37 15.06
N LEU A 147 -11.12 4.67 15.55
CA LEU A 147 -10.08 3.67 15.82
C LEU A 147 -10.36 2.82 17.06
N GLY A 148 -11.26 3.23 17.96
CA GLY A 148 -11.49 2.51 19.23
C GLY A 148 -10.18 2.20 19.97
N GLU A 149 -9.98 0.94 20.34
CA GLU A 149 -8.78 0.47 21.03
C GLU A 149 -7.48 0.56 20.19
N TYR A 150 -7.58 0.81 18.88
CA TYR A 150 -6.45 1.01 17.97
C TYR A 150 -6.04 2.48 17.83
N GLY A 151 -6.44 3.36 18.75
CA GLY A 151 -6.13 4.79 18.72
C GLY A 151 -4.62 5.12 18.59
N TYR A 152 -3.74 4.19 18.98
CA TYR A 152 -2.29 4.31 18.79
C TYR A 152 -1.85 4.40 17.31
N LEU A 153 -2.72 4.04 16.36
CA LEU A 153 -2.49 4.14 14.91
C LEU A 153 -2.75 5.55 14.36
N GLN A 154 -3.37 6.46 15.11
CA GLN A 154 -3.64 7.82 14.62
C GLN A 154 -2.39 8.55 14.07
N PRO A 155 -1.21 8.48 14.72
CA PRO A 155 -0.03 9.18 14.22
C PRO A 155 0.44 8.72 12.83
N VAL A 156 0.23 7.44 12.47
CA VAL A 156 0.59 6.97 11.12
C VAL A 156 -0.41 7.43 10.06
N ILE A 157 -1.69 7.61 10.43
CA ILE A 157 -2.67 8.26 9.55
C ILE A 157 -2.24 9.70 9.30
N ASP A 158 -1.92 10.44 10.37
CA ASP A 158 -1.52 11.84 10.29
C ASP A 158 -0.27 12.01 9.41
N GLN A 159 0.73 11.13 9.55
CA GLN A 159 1.96 11.11 8.77
C GLN A 159 1.74 11.04 7.26
N PHE A 160 0.76 10.26 6.82
CA PHE A 160 0.53 9.98 5.40
C PHE A 160 -0.73 10.67 4.85
N THR A 161 -1.28 11.64 5.58
CA THR A 161 -2.45 12.45 5.17
C THR A 161 -2.35 12.89 3.70
N GLY A 162 -3.44 12.67 2.97
CA GLY A 162 -3.57 12.96 1.55
C GLY A 162 -2.94 11.92 0.63
N SER A 163 -2.39 10.82 1.16
CA SER A 163 -1.92 9.68 0.36
C SER A 163 -3.01 8.61 0.20
N PHE A 164 -3.87 8.44 1.20
CA PHE A 164 -4.86 7.35 1.25
C PHE A 164 -6.01 7.51 0.27
N GLN A 165 -6.38 8.74 -0.09
CA GLN A 165 -7.44 9.03 -1.08
C GLN A 165 -6.90 9.26 -2.50
N ARG A 166 -5.59 9.12 -2.72
CA ARG A 166 -5.04 9.27 -4.07
C ARG A 166 -5.50 8.13 -4.97
N VAL A 167 -5.97 8.48 -6.16
CA VAL A 167 -6.27 7.52 -7.23
C VAL A 167 -5.01 6.73 -7.59
N GLY A 168 -3.87 7.41 -7.72
CA GLY A 168 -2.60 6.83 -8.16
C GLY A 168 -2.64 6.44 -9.65
N VAL A 169 -1.46 6.28 -10.26
CA VAL A 169 -1.31 5.80 -11.65
C VAL A 169 -0.71 4.39 -11.73
N ALA A 170 -0.35 3.82 -10.58
CA ALA A 170 0.12 2.44 -10.42
C ALA A 170 -0.99 1.45 -10.01
N ALA A 171 -2.26 1.88 -9.97
CA ALA A 171 -3.38 0.97 -9.77
C ALA A 171 -4.30 0.96 -11.00
N ARG A 172 -4.63 -0.23 -11.51
CA ARG A 172 -5.37 -0.38 -12.77
C ARG A 172 -6.29 -1.61 -12.74
N VAL A 173 -7.53 -1.46 -13.17
CA VAL A 173 -8.47 -2.57 -13.30
C VAL A 173 -7.88 -3.67 -14.20
N GLY A 174 -7.88 -4.91 -13.71
CA GLY A 174 -7.36 -6.07 -14.43
C GLY A 174 -5.83 -6.12 -14.53
N LEU A 175 -5.10 -5.39 -13.67
CA LEU A 175 -3.64 -5.36 -13.73
C LEU A 175 -3.04 -6.73 -13.38
N HIS A 176 -2.19 -7.22 -14.27
CA HIS A 176 -1.32 -8.35 -14.06
C HIS A 176 0.08 -7.92 -13.63
N ALA A 177 0.81 -8.77 -12.91
CA ALA A 177 2.19 -8.49 -12.51
C ALA A 177 3.14 -8.22 -13.70
N TRP A 178 2.92 -8.87 -14.84
CA TRP A 178 3.75 -8.67 -16.05
C TRP A 178 3.56 -7.29 -16.69
N GLY A 179 2.43 -6.63 -16.46
CA GLY A 179 2.14 -5.30 -17.02
C GLY A 179 2.77 -4.14 -16.25
N VAL A 180 3.25 -4.37 -15.02
CA VAL A 180 3.69 -3.29 -14.11
C VAL A 180 4.89 -2.51 -14.65
N LEU A 181 5.87 -3.22 -15.20
CA LEU A 181 7.12 -2.64 -15.70
C LEU A 181 7.12 -2.49 -17.23
N ASP A 182 5.96 -2.66 -17.87
CA ASP A 182 5.79 -2.49 -19.30
C ASP A 182 5.14 -1.11 -19.58
N PRO A 183 5.84 -0.19 -20.27
CA PRO A 183 5.29 1.12 -20.63
C PRO A 183 3.97 1.04 -21.40
N PHE A 184 3.68 -0.03 -22.13
CA PHE A 184 2.42 -0.17 -22.85
C PHE A 184 1.18 -0.07 -21.93
N TRP A 185 1.30 -0.48 -20.67
CA TRP A 185 0.19 -0.53 -19.72
C TRP A 185 0.02 0.72 -18.88
N SER A 186 0.93 1.70 -19.00
CA SER A 186 0.83 2.96 -18.26
C SER A 186 -0.25 3.89 -18.83
N TYR A 187 -0.85 4.71 -17.97
CA TYR A 187 -1.87 5.66 -18.37
C TYR A 187 -1.23 6.86 -19.11
N LYS A 188 -1.23 6.83 -20.45
CA LYS A 188 -0.59 7.85 -21.31
C LYS A 188 -1.12 9.28 -21.15
N GLN A 189 -2.24 9.45 -20.46
CA GLN A 189 -2.74 10.78 -20.06
C GLN A 189 -1.83 11.43 -19.00
N TRP A 190 -1.15 10.64 -18.17
CA TRP A 190 -0.31 11.11 -17.06
C TRP A 190 1.15 10.67 -17.23
N CYS A 191 1.39 9.47 -17.73
CA CYS A 191 2.73 8.91 -17.87
C CYS A 191 3.37 9.30 -19.19
N ASN A 192 4.70 9.45 -19.18
CA ASN A 192 5.46 9.69 -20.40
C ASN A 192 5.39 8.46 -21.34
N GLU A 193 5.73 8.65 -22.61
CA GLU A 193 5.57 7.63 -23.65
C GLU A 193 6.30 6.32 -23.34
N ASP A 194 7.55 6.39 -22.88
CA ASP A 194 8.37 5.22 -22.54
C ASP A 194 8.37 4.89 -21.04
N GLU A 195 7.51 5.54 -20.25
CA GLU A 195 7.47 5.39 -18.79
C GLU A 195 6.45 4.31 -18.39
N HIS A 196 6.90 3.30 -17.64
CA HIS A 196 6.01 2.32 -17.02
C HIS A 196 5.33 2.89 -15.77
N MET A 197 4.28 2.25 -15.28
CA MET A 197 3.40 2.85 -14.26
C MET A 197 4.11 3.14 -12.93
N LEU A 198 5.12 2.33 -12.54
CA LEU A 198 5.87 2.59 -11.32
C LEU A 198 6.76 3.83 -11.40
N ASP A 199 7.57 4.00 -12.45
CA ASP A 199 8.33 5.24 -12.68
C ASP A 199 7.41 6.46 -12.64
N CYS A 200 6.27 6.35 -13.33
CA CYS A 200 5.25 7.39 -13.38
C CYS A 200 4.71 7.74 -11.99
N GLU A 201 4.30 6.74 -11.19
CA GLU A 201 3.82 6.95 -9.83
C GLU A 201 4.92 7.53 -8.93
N PHE A 202 6.15 7.06 -9.05
CA PHE A 202 7.30 7.56 -8.28
C PHE A 202 7.67 9.00 -8.65
N ARG A 203 7.50 9.39 -9.92
CA ARG A 203 7.65 10.80 -10.34
C ARG A 203 6.52 11.68 -9.82
N TYR A 204 5.28 11.19 -9.83
CA TYR A 204 4.11 11.98 -9.44
C TYR A 204 3.92 12.12 -7.93
N ASN A 205 4.12 11.04 -7.18
CA ASN A 205 3.83 10.99 -5.76
C ASN A 205 5.09 10.93 -4.89
N ASN A 206 6.22 10.49 -5.46
CA ASN A 206 7.50 10.34 -4.79
C ASN A 206 7.41 9.63 -3.41
N PRO A 207 6.79 8.43 -3.34
CA PRO A 207 6.48 7.77 -2.09
C PRO A 207 7.73 7.18 -1.42
N VAL A 208 7.71 7.09 -0.08
CA VAL A 208 8.70 6.32 0.68
C VAL A 208 8.28 4.87 0.89
N ILE A 209 6.97 4.60 0.89
CA ILE A 209 6.37 3.28 1.07
C ILE A 209 5.40 2.98 -0.08
N LEU A 210 5.41 1.75 -0.58
CA LEU A 210 4.49 1.25 -1.61
C LEU A 210 3.81 -0.03 -1.14
N PHE A 211 2.48 -0.01 -0.99
CA PHE A 211 1.71 -1.25 -0.90
C PHE A 211 1.65 -1.94 -2.26
N ILE A 212 1.93 -3.24 -2.30
CA ILE A 212 1.87 -4.06 -3.50
C ILE A 212 0.90 -5.23 -3.23
N ARG A 213 -0.24 -5.22 -3.91
CA ARG A 213 -1.16 -6.38 -3.96
C ARG A 213 -1.56 -6.64 -5.40
N LEU A 214 -1.13 -7.77 -5.91
CA LEU A 214 -1.33 -8.25 -7.27
C LEU A 214 -1.67 -9.74 -7.21
N GLY A 215 -1.98 -10.33 -8.36
CA GLY A 215 -2.12 -11.77 -8.50
C GLY A 215 -3.56 -12.24 -8.67
N THR A 216 -4.57 -11.41 -8.39
CA THR A 216 -5.96 -11.78 -8.68
C THR A 216 -6.14 -12.06 -10.16
N ASN A 217 -5.55 -11.27 -11.05
CA ASN A 217 -5.69 -11.48 -12.50
C ASN A 217 -4.67 -12.47 -13.06
N ASP A 218 -3.65 -12.87 -12.31
CA ASP A 218 -2.54 -13.67 -12.82
C ASP A 218 -2.76 -15.18 -12.65
N GLY A 219 -2.37 -15.94 -13.68
CA GLY A 219 -2.11 -17.38 -13.51
C GLY A 219 -0.77 -17.62 -12.81
N SER A 220 -0.69 -18.70 -12.04
CA SER A 220 0.44 -19.00 -11.15
C SER A 220 1.80 -19.13 -11.85
N ASP A 221 1.84 -19.74 -13.03
CA ASP A 221 3.08 -20.05 -13.77
C ASP A 221 3.98 -18.84 -14.07
N SER A 222 3.42 -17.62 -14.15
CA SER A 222 4.19 -16.41 -14.49
C SER A 222 4.11 -15.30 -13.44
N PHE A 223 3.25 -15.44 -12.45
CA PHE A 223 3.02 -14.41 -11.44
C PHE A 223 4.28 -14.16 -10.62
N GLU A 224 4.86 -15.21 -10.02
CA GLU A 224 6.01 -15.09 -9.13
C GLU A 224 7.19 -14.38 -9.80
N ALA A 225 7.56 -14.82 -11.01
CA ALA A 225 8.70 -14.25 -11.74
C ALA A 225 8.53 -12.75 -12.04
N ASN A 226 7.30 -12.29 -12.27
CA ASN A 226 7.02 -10.88 -12.53
C ASN A 226 6.89 -10.08 -11.24
N LEU A 227 6.26 -10.63 -10.20
CA LEU A 227 6.22 -10.03 -8.86
C LEU A 227 7.65 -9.75 -8.36
N ARG A 228 8.56 -10.71 -8.49
CA ARG A 228 9.97 -10.53 -8.07
C ARG A 228 10.66 -9.38 -8.78
N LYS A 229 10.41 -9.15 -10.08
CA LYS A 229 10.95 -8.00 -10.81
C LYS A 229 10.39 -6.69 -10.26
N VAL A 230 9.10 -6.65 -9.97
CA VAL A 230 8.43 -5.50 -9.37
C VAL A 230 9.03 -5.17 -8.01
N VAL A 231 9.21 -6.18 -7.14
CA VAL A 231 9.80 -6.00 -5.81
C VAL A 231 11.25 -5.49 -5.91
N ALA A 232 12.08 -6.15 -6.72
CA ALA A 232 13.47 -5.74 -6.92
C ALA A 232 13.58 -4.30 -7.46
N TYR A 233 12.71 -3.94 -8.40
CA TYR A 233 12.67 -2.60 -8.96
C TYR A 233 12.26 -1.56 -7.90
N THR A 234 11.18 -1.81 -7.13
CA THR A 234 10.73 -0.92 -6.04
C THR A 234 11.84 -0.68 -5.01
N ILE A 235 12.55 -1.74 -4.59
CA ILE A 235 13.71 -1.64 -3.69
C ILE A 235 14.82 -0.79 -4.32
N SER A 236 15.14 -1.01 -5.59
CA SER A 236 16.18 -0.24 -6.30
C SER A 236 15.88 1.26 -6.40
N GLN A 237 14.60 1.63 -6.30
CA GLN A 237 14.13 3.01 -6.29
C GLN A 237 14.13 3.63 -4.89
N GLY A 238 14.60 2.92 -3.85
CA GLY A 238 14.62 3.38 -2.46
C GLY A 238 13.22 3.51 -1.86
N VAL A 239 12.25 2.76 -2.38
CA VAL A 239 10.88 2.71 -1.86
C VAL A 239 10.69 1.40 -1.13
N ILE A 240 10.13 1.42 0.08
CA ILE A 240 9.89 0.22 0.89
C ILE A 240 8.63 -0.49 0.35
N PRO A 241 8.72 -1.71 -0.21
CA PRO A 241 7.53 -2.46 -0.62
C PRO A 241 6.90 -3.16 0.60
N ILE A 242 5.59 -3.04 0.76
CA ILE A 242 4.79 -3.89 1.66
C ILE A 242 4.00 -4.84 0.77
N LEU A 243 4.26 -6.14 0.84
CA LEU A 243 3.55 -7.13 0.03
C LEU A 243 2.29 -7.59 0.75
N GLY A 244 1.14 -7.51 0.08
CA GLY A 244 -0.15 -7.96 0.61
C GLY A 244 -0.63 -9.22 -0.10
N THR A 245 -0.97 -10.26 0.66
CA THR A 245 -1.71 -11.43 0.12
C THR A 245 -3.15 -11.06 -0.22
N LYS A 246 -3.82 -11.87 -1.02
CA LYS A 246 -5.19 -11.65 -1.49
C LYS A 246 -6.17 -12.71 -0.96
N PRO A 247 -7.42 -12.33 -0.61
CA PRO A 247 -8.42 -13.26 -0.09
C PRO A 247 -9.07 -14.14 -1.18
N ASP A 248 -9.04 -13.70 -2.44
CA ASP A 248 -9.61 -14.46 -3.55
C ASP A 248 -8.76 -15.68 -3.94
N ARG A 249 -9.37 -16.58 -4.71
CA ARG A 249 -8.74 -17.77 -5.31
C ARG A 249 -9.01 -17.79 -6.82
N PHE A 250 -8.86 -16.64 -7.48
CA PHE A 250 -9.20 -16.50 -8.90
C PHE A 250 -8.31 -17.37 -9.81
N GLU A 251 -7.09 -17.67 -9.37
CA GLU A 251 -6.15 -18.65 -9.94
C GLU A 251 -6.56 -20.11 -9.67
N GLY A 252 -7.53 -20.35 -8.78
CA GLY A 252 -8.09 -21.66 -8.42
C GLY A 252 -7.55 -22.29 -7.14
N ASP A 253 -6.39 -21.85 -6.66
CA ASP A 253 -5.75 -22.30 -5.41
C ASP A 253 -5.02 -21.13 -4.72
N ASP A 254 -4.19 -21.41 -3.71
CA ASP A 254 -3.45 -20.37 -2.95
C ASP A 254 -2.05 -20.06 -3.51
N SER A 255 -1.72 -20.56 -4.71
CA SER A 255 -0.35 -20.53 -5.23
C SER A 255 0.20 -19.11 -5.44
N ASN A 256 -0.64 -18.12 -5.78
CA ASN A 256 -0.16 -16.73 -5.87
C ASN A 256 0.15 -16.16 -4.48
N ASN A 257 -0.59 -16.52 -3.43
CA ASN A 257 -0.25 -16.10 -2.07
C ASN A 257 1.03 -16.77 -1.58
N ASP A 258 1.26 -18.04 -1.91
CA ASP A 258 2.54 -18.71 -1.63
C ASP A 258 3.71 -18.00 -2.30
N ALA A 259 3.54 -17.57 -3.56
CA ALA A 259 4.52 -16.76 -4.26
C ALA A 259 4.77 -15.38 -3.61
N ILE A 260 3.71 -14.73 -3.10
CA ILE A 260 3.82 -13.45 -2.36
C ILE A 260 4.62 -13.64 -1.07
N ARG A 261 4.27 -14.65 -0.27
CA ARG A 261 4.97 -14.98 0.99
C ARG A 261 6.44 -15.30 0.73
N GLN A 262 6.72 -16.13 -0.28
CA GLN A 262 8.09 -16.48 -0.65
C GLN A 262 8.88 -15.26 -1.14
N ALA A 263 8.28 -14.38 -1.94
CA ALA A 263 8.93 -13.16 -2.39
C ALA A 263 9.24 -12.21 -1.21
N ALA A 264 8.33 -12.07 -0.24
CA ALA A 264 8.56 -11.26 0.96
C ALA A 264 9.78 -11.78 1.75
N ALA A 265 9.84 -13.09 1.97
CA ALA A 265 10.94 -13.74 2.67
C ALA A 265 12.28 -13.59 1.91
N ASP A 266 12.29 -13.84 0.60
CA ASP A 266 13.53 -13.82 -0.19
C ASP A 266 14.12 -12.42 -0.34
N TYR A 267 13.27 -11.39 -0.43
CA TYR A 267 13.72 -10.00 -0.51
C TYR A 267 13.85 -9.32 0.86
N LEU A 268 13.50 -10.01 1.95
CA LEU A 268 13.46 -9.46 3.31
C LEU A 268 12.65 -8.16 3.38
N VAL A 269 11.43 -8.19 2.87
CA VAL A 269 10.52 -7.03 2.85
C VAL A 269 9.24 -7.32 3.64
N PRO A 270 8.55 -6.29 4.18
CA PRO A 270 7.34 -6.47 4.95
C PRO A 270 6.28 -7.32 4.24
N LEU A 271 5.73 -8.30 4.95
CA LEU A 271 4.53 -9.03 4.54
C LEU A 271 3.32 -8.57 5.37
N TRP A 272 2.22 -8.32 4.68
CA TRP A 272 0.88 -8.20 5.21
C TRP A 272 0.05 -9.41 4.74
N ASP A 273 -0.04 -10.45 5.56
CA ASP A 273 -0.81 -11.68 5.25
C ASP A 273 -2.30 -11.47 5.51
N PHE A 274 -2.90 -10.59 4.71
CA PHE A 274 -4.33 -10.32 4.75
C PHE A 274 -5.20 -11.56 4.52
N ASP A 275 -4.75 -12.54 3.73
CA ASP A 275 -5.53 -13.75 3.46
C ASP A 275 -5.78 -14.56 4.74
N LEU A 276 -4.78 -14.62 5.62
CA LEU A 276 -4.89 -15.22 6.95
C LEU A 276 -5.96 -14.51 7.78
N VAL A 277 -5.93 -13.18 7.85
CA VAL A 277 -6.92 -12.41 8.64
C VAL A 277 -8.31 -12.51 8.01
N ALA A 278 -8.41 -12.42 6.68
CA ALA A 278 -9.67 -12.57 5.97
C ALA A 278 -10.31 -13.94 6.20
N SER A 279 -9.53 -14.99 6.47
CA SER A 279 -10.05 -16.33 6.78
C SER A 279 -10.96 -16.39 8.02
N THR A 280 -10.89 -15.39 8.90
CA THR A 280 -11.78 -15.29 10.07
C THR A 280 -13.16 -14.73 9.73
N ILE A 281 -13.36 -14.20 8.52
CA ILE A 281 -14.57 -13.52 8.08
C ILE A 281 -15.37 -14.49 7.20
N PRO A 282 -16.72 -14.57 7.34
CA PRO A 282 -17.55 -15.37 6.43
C PRO A 282 -17.28 -15.03 4.97
N GLY A 283 -17.02 -16.06 4.14
CA GLY A 283 -16.68 -15.88 2.72
C GLY A 283 -15.40 -15.06 2.48
N LYS A 284 -14.51 -14.96 3.48
CA LYS A 284 -13.33 -14.07 3.46
C LYS A 284 -13.67 -12.58 3.29
N GLY A 285 -14.93 -12.20 3.52
CA GLY A 285 -15.43 -10.84 3.27
C GLY A 285 -15.56 -10.46 1.80
N LEU A 286 -15.49 -11.44 0.89
CA LEU A 286 -15.67 -11.25 -0.54
C LEU A 286 -17.15 -11.02 -0.90
N ASP A 287 -17.37 -10.27 -1.98
CA ASP A 287 -18.67 -10.07 -2.63
C ASP A 287 -19.03 -11.24 -3.55
N GLU A 288 -20.19 -11.19 -4.20
CA GLU A 288 -20.75 -12.26 -5.05
C GLU A 288 -19.81 -12.71 -6.19
N ASP A 289 -18.89 -11.84 -6.64
CA ASP A 289 -17.92 -12.15 -7.69
C ASP A 289 -16.70 -12.96 -7.20
N ASN A 290 -16.59 -13.19 -5.89
CA ASN A 290 -15.48 -13.88 -5.23
C ASN A 290 -14.10 -13.27 -5.50
N VAL A 291 -14.05 -11.97 -5.84
CA VAL A 291 -12.81 -11.23 -6.13
C VAL A 291 -12.72 -9.97 -5.29
N HIS A 292 -13.77 -9.12 -5.33
CA HIS A 292 -13.78 -7.88 -4.59
C HIS A 292 -14.29 -8.09 -3.18
N LEU A 293 -13.82 -7.26 -2.23
CA LEU A 293 -14.41 -7.24 -0.89
C LEU A 293 -15.79 -6.61 -0.95
N LEU A 294 -16.72 -7.15 -0.17
CA LEU A 294 -18.04 -6.55 0.01
C LEU A 294 -17.86 -5.19 0.70
N VAL A 295 -18.17 -4.12 -0.03
CA VAL A 295 -18.06 -2.75 0.48
C VAL A 295 -19.35 -2.37 1.21
N ARG A 296 -19.21 -2.13 2.51
CA ARG A 296 -20.19 -1.46 3.37
C ARG A 296 -19.86 0.03 3.36
N TYR A 297 -20.84 0.88 3.08
CA TYR A 297 -20.63 2.33 2.90
C TYR A 297 -20.67 3.11 4.22
N GLU A 298 -20.85 2.41 5.33
CA GLU A 298 -20.74 2.92 6.70
C GLU A 298 -19.27 3.21 7.06
N PRO A 299 -18.99 4.21 7.92
CA PRO A 299 -17.65 4.44 8.46
C PRO A 299 -17.07 3.19 9.14
N HIS A 300 -15.74 3.09 9.17
CA HIS A 300 -15.03 2.04 9.91
C HIS A 300 -15.05 2.35 11.41
N ASP A 301 -16.05 1.90 12.16
CA ASP A 301 -16.11 2.08 13.62
C ASP A 301 -15.59 0.83 14.35
N PHE A 302 -14.35 0.88 14.83
CA PHE A 302 -13.72 -0.25 15.54
C PHE A 302 -14.13 -0.36 17.02
N ASN A 303 -15.11 0.42 17.48
CA ASN A 303 -15.85 0.12 18.71
C ASN A 303 -17.05 -0.82 18.47
N ASP A 304 -17.48 -0.96 17.22
CA ASP A 304 -18.57 -1.85 16.81
C ASP A 304 -18.01 -3.25 16.45
N PRO A 305 -18.42 -4.31 17.16
CA PRO A 305 -18.06 -5.68 16.82
C PRO A 305 -18.45 -6.10 15.39
N GLU A 306 -19.49 -5.50 14.79
CA GLU A 306 -19.89 -5.81 13.41
C GLU A 306 -18.85 -5.34 12.37
N THR A 307 -18.11 -4.26 12.65
CA THR A 307 -17.01 -3.78 11.79
C THR A 307 -15.94 -4.84 11.59
N PHE A 308 -15.71 -5.69 12.61
CA PHE A 308 -14.74 -6.77 12.54
C PHE A 308 -15.16 -7.94 11.64
N MET A 309 -16.41 -7.95 11.18
CA MET A 309 -16.93 -8.91 10.19
C MET A 309 -16.97 -8.31 8.77
N SER A 310 -16.45 -7.09 8.58
CA SER A 310 -16.33 -6.45 7.27
C SER A 310 -14.94 -6.70 6.69
N GLY A 311 -14.87 -7.39 5.54
CA GLY A 311 -13.61 -7.59 4.82
C GLY A 311 -12.93 -6.25 4.48
N HIS A 312 -13.72 -5.26 4.05
CA HIS A 312 -13.23 -3.92 3.71
C HIS A 312 -12.63 -3.18 4.93
N ALA A 313 -13.28 -3.24 6.09
CA ALA A 313 -12.76 -2.58 7.30
C ALA A 313 -11.53 -3.28 7.86
N ILE A 314 -11.55 -4.63 7.91
CA ILE A 314 -10.41 -5.43 8.39
C ILE A 314 -9.20 -5.31 7.46
N GLN A 315 -9.42 -5.19 6.15
CA GLN A 315 -8.37 -4.86 5.20
C GLN A 315 -7.66 -3.56 5.59
N ASP A 316 -8.44 -2.49 5.76
CA ASP A 316 -7.89 -1.17 6.03
C ASP A 316 -7.20 -1.11 7.40
N LEU A 317 -7.77 -1.74 8.43
CA LEU A 317 -7.16 -1.83 9.76
C LEU A 317 -5.83 -2.57 9.74
N THR A 318 -5.79 -3.76 9.14
CA THR A 318 -4.59 -4.60 9.17
C THR A 318 -3.48 -4.06 8.28
N ALA A 319 -3.82 -3.43 7.15
CA ALA A 319 -2.86 -2.66 6.37
C ALA A 319 -2.29 -1.47 7.17
N LEU A 320 -3.13 -0.79 7.96
CA LEU A 320 -2.69 0.32 8.82
C LEU A 320 -1.76 -0.13 9.96
N ILE A 321 -2.00 -1.31 10.53
CA ILE A 321 -1.11 -1.93 11.52
C ILE A 321 0.29 -2.16 10.93
N VAL A 322 0.37 -2.82 9.77
CA VAL A 322 1.67 -3.07 9.10
C VAL A 322 2.35 -1.75 8.72
N LEU A 323 1.58 -0.76 8.22
CA LEU A 323 2.11 0.56 7.89
C LEU A 323 2.71 1.26 9.11
N ASN A 324 2.04 1.20 10.26
CA ASN A 324 2.56 1.74 11.51
C ASN A 324 3.89 1.09 11.88
N ASP A 325 3.97 -0.24 11.85
CA ASP A 325 5.17 -0.96 12.28
C ASP A 325 6.37 -0.65 11.37
N VAL A 326 6.15 -0.61 10.04
CA VAL A 326 7.17 -0.17 9.07
C VAL A 326 7.58 1.28 9.31
N TRP A 327 6.63 2.19 9.51
CA TRP A 327 6.91 3.60 9.73
C TRP A 327 7.69 3.84 11.02
N ARG A 328 7.35 3.16 12.11
CA ARG A 328 8.02 3.29 13.42
C ARG A 328 9.46 2.80 13.40
N LEU A 329 9.82 1.85 12.52
CA LEU A 329 11.20 1.41 12.35
C LEU A 329 12.13 2.49 11.80
N VAL A 330 11.58 3.40 11.00
CA VAL A 330 12.34 4.47 10.32
C VAL A 330 12.08 5.85 10.91
N ASN A 331 11.09 5.96 11.79
CA ASN A 331 10.76 7.12 12.62
C ASN A 331 10.44 6.67 14.05
N PRO A 332 11.45 6.21 14.81
CA PRO A 332 11.23 5.82 16.19
C PRO A 332 10.74 7.04 16.99
N PRO A 333 9.83 6.85 17.97
CA PRO A 333 9.49 7.93 18.88
C PRO A 333 10.78 8.44 19.55
N ALA A 334 10.85 9.75 19.79
CA ALA A 334 11.98 10.31 20.54
C ALA A 334 12.07 9.58 21.89
N THR A 335 13.25 9.04 22.21
CA THR A 335 13.51 8.47 23.53
C THR A 335 13.42 9.62 24.54
N GLU A 336 12.44 9.58 25.43
CA GLU A 336 12.34 10.50 26.58
C GLU A 336 13.50 10.32 27.57
#